data_AF-A0A9E3M716-F1
#
_entry.id   AF-A0A9E3M716-F1
#
_cell.length_a   1.000
_cell.length_b   1.000
_cell.length_c   1.000
_cell.angle_alpha   90.00
_cell.angle_beta   90.00
_cell.angle_gamma   90.00
#
_symmetry.space_group_name_H-M   'P 1'
#
loop_
_entity.id
_entity.type
_entity.pdbx_description
1 polymer ?
#
loop_
_entity_poly.entity_id
_entity_poly.type
_entity_poly.pdbx_seq_one_letter_code
_entity_poly.pdbx_strand_id
1 'polypeptide(L)'
;MKNLVVLLVLVVSTNAVLAEDPVFFADPNLKAAVEGELGIPNPTPSDMLGLTYLDARQRGIVDLIGLKHATNLTFLDLHNNQISNLSELSEMTMLTTLLLHRNQISNLSPLANLTNLTTITLQHNQITDTSPLLDLTGLKSLSLEFNQIDNLSGLSEMSILTTLPLHRNQISDLSSLANLTNLTSITLQHNQITDTSPLLDLTGLKSLSL
;
A
#
# COMPACT_ATOMS: atom_id res chain seq x y z
N MET A 1 0.56 77.38 -0.14
CA MET A 1 -0.63 76.52 -0.15
C MET A 1 -0.59 75.65 -1.40
N LYS A 2 -0.07 74.42 -1.28
CA LYS A 2 0.00 73.44 -2.39
C LYS A 2 -0.98 72.33 -2.03
N ASN A 3 -2.02 72.16 -2.84
CA ASN A 3 -3.03 71.13 -2.67
C ASN A 3 -2.42 69.76 -3.01
N LEU A 4 -2.39 68.88 -2.01
CA LEU A 4 -2.02 67.48 -2.13
C LEU A 4 -3.26 66.70 -2.59
N VAL A 5 -3.28 66.25 -3.84
CA VAL A 5 -4.26 65.28 -4.32
C VAL A 5 -3.77 63.90 -3.89
N VAL A 6 -4.39 63.34 -2.85
CA VAL A 6 -4.17 61.95 -2.45
C VAL A 6 -5.02 61.08 -3.39
N LEU A 7 -4.35 60.44 -4.35
CA LEU A 7 -4.96 59.43 -5.21
C LEU A 7 -5.13 58.14 -4.38
N LEU A 8 -6.35 57.89 -3.91
CA LEU A 8 -6.70 56.66 -3.21
C LEU A 8 -6.75 55.52 -4.23
N VAL A 9 -5.66 54.74 -4.36
CA VAL A 9 -5.69 53.50 -5.14
C VAL A 9 -6.44 52.46 -4.30
N LEU A 10 -7.72 52.26 -4.63
CA LEU A 10 -8.50 51.11 -4.19
C LEU A 10 -7.88 49.85 -4.81
N VAL A 11 -7.03 49.16 -4.06
CA VAL A 11 -6.64 47.79 -4.38
C VAL A 11 -7.86 46.92 -4.09
N VAL A 12 -8.63 46.62 -5.14
CA VAL A 12 -9.62 45.54 -5.07
C VAL A 12 -8.80 44.25 -5.01
N SER A 13 -8.55 43.74 -3.81
CA SER A 13 -7.99 42.41 -3.62
C SER A 13 -9.04 41.41 -4.08
N THR A 14 -9.08 41.12 -5.38
CA THR A 14 -9.73 39.90 -5.84
C THR A 14 -8.94 38.76 -5.22
N ASN A 15 -9.55 38.05 -4.26
CA ASN A 15 -9.17 36.68 -3.94
C ASN A 15 -9.41 35.82 -5.19
N ALA A 16 -8.58 36.01 -6.23
CA ALA A 16 -8.43 35.04 -7.28
C ALA A 16 -7.64 33.90 -6.64
N VAL A 17 -8.33 32.87 -6.18
CA VAL A 17 -7.69 31.57 -6.00
C VAL A 17 -7.12 31.25 -7.38
N LEU A 18 -5.80 31.33 -7.53
CA LEU A 18 -5.15 30.91 -8.76
C LEU A 18 -5.52 29.45 -8.97
N ALA A 19 -6.07 29.11 -10.14
CA ALA A 19 -6.38 27.74 -10.47
C ALA A 19 -5.11 26.90 -10.33
N GLU A 20 -5.20 25.79 -9.58
CA GLU A 20 -4.10 24.86 -9.43
C GLU A 20 -3.80 24.17 -10.77
N ASP A 21 -2.52 23.93 -11.04
CA ASP A 21 -2.13 23.13 -12.21
C ASP A 21 -2.60 21.68 -12.03
N PRO A 22 -3.07 21.01 -13.12
CA PRO A 22 -3.43 19.60 -13.06
C PRO A 22 -2.28 18.70 -12.60
N VAL A 23 -2.62 17.63 -11.91
CA VAL A 23 -1.66 16.58 -11.53
C VAL A 23 -1.08 15.92 -12.77
N PHE A 24 0.25 15.83 -12.79
CA PHE A 24 0.95 15.05 -13.79
C PHE A 24 0.92 13.56 -13.43
N PHE A 25 0.37 12.75 -14.34
CA PHE A 25 0.40 11.30 -14.26
C PHE A 25 1.37 10.76 -15.31
N ALA A 26 2.38 10.00 -14.89
CA ALA A 26 3.33 9.38 -15.82
C ALA A 26 2.67 8.24 -16.61
N ASP A 27 1.71 7.53 -15.99
CA ASP A 27 0.98 6.43 -16.60
C ASP A 27 -0.43 6.88 -17.05
N PRO A 28 -0.77 6.79 -18.35
CA PRO A 28 -2.08 7.20 -18.85
C PRO A 28 -3.22 6.30 -18.38
N ASN A 29 -2.96 5.03 -18.05
CA ASN A 29 -3.98 4.12 -17.53
C ASN A 29 -4.31 4.44 -16.07
N LEU A 30 -3.31 4.86 -15.28
CA LEU A 30 -3.54 5.40 -13.94
C LEU A 30 -4.35 6.71 -14.02
N LYS A 31 -3.95 7.62 -14.91
CA LYS A 31 -4.69 8.86 -15.17
C LYS A 31 -6.16 8.57 -15.47
N ALA A 32 -6.43 7.66 -16.41
CA ALA A 32 -7.79 7.30 -16.79
C ALA A 32 -8.58 6.65 -15.63
N ALA A 33 -7.93 5.85 -14.78
CA ALA A 33 -8.57 5.29 -13.59
C ALA A 33 -8.98 6.38 -12.60
N VAL A 34 -8.08 7.33 -12.31
CA VAL A 34 -8.33 8.45 -11.40
C VAL A 34 -9.40 9.38 -11.95
N GLU A 35 -9.31 9.77 -13.22
CA GLU A 35 -10.31 10.63 -13.88
C GLU A 35 -11.69 9.96 -13.90
N GLY A 36 -11.73 8.64 -14.13
CA GLY A 36 -12.97 7.86 -14.09
C GLY A 36 -13.60 7.81 -12.69
N GLU A 37 -12.79 7.66 -11.66
CA GLU A 37 -13.26 7.62 -10.26
C GLU A 37 -13.71 9.00 -9.76
N LEU A 38 -12.97 10.08 -10.09
CA LEU A 38 -13.35 11.44 -9.71
C LEU A 38 -14.48 12.01 -10.59
N GLY A 39 -14.70 11.45 -11.78
CA GLY A 39 -15.69 11.95 -12.73
C GLY A 39 -15.31 13.29 -13.37
N ILE A 40 -14.02 13.66 -13.34
CA ILE A 40 -13.50 14.91 -13.91
C ILE A 40 -12.21 14.67 -14.70
N PRO A 41 -11.97 15.41 -15.79
CA PRO A 41 -10.69 15.38 -16.49
C PRO A 41 -9.65 16.29 -15.82
N ASN A 42 -8.38 15.90 -15.91
CA ASN A 42 -7.19 16.65 -15.48
C ASN A 42 -7.32 17.17 -14.03
N PRO A 43 -7.50 16.27 -13.04
CA PRO A 43 -7.70 16.67 -11.65
C PRO A 43 -6.50 17.44 -11.11
N THR A 44 -6.79 18.48 -10.34
CA THR A 44 -5.81 19.25 -9.56
C THR A 44 -5.45 18.51 -8.26
N PRO A 45 -4.36 18.87 -7.57
CA PRO A 45 -4.07 18.33 -6.24
C PRO A 45 -5.25 18.46 -5.26
N SER A 46 -5.97 19.58 -5.30
CA SER A 46 -7.19 19.76 -4.51
C SER A 46 -8.30 18.75 -4.85
N ASP A 47 -8.50 18.43 -6.13
CA ASP A 47 -9.48 17.41 -6.54
C ASP A 47 -9.09 16.01 -6.04
N MET A 48 -7.78 15.70 -6.02
CA MET A 48 -7.27 14.41 -5.55
C MET A 48 -7.59 14.14 -4.07
N LEU A 49 -7.83 15.17 -3.26
CA LEU A 49 -8.29 15.01 -1.87
C LEU A 49 -9.67 14.36 -1.76
N GLY A 50 -10.48 14.42 -2.84
CA GLY A 50 -11.76 13.71 -2.94
C GLY A 50 -11.62 12.21 -3.22
N LEU A 51 -10.45 11.75 -3.64
CA LEU A 51 -10.20 10.34 -3.95
C LEU A 51 -9.98 9.54 -2.66
N THR A 52 -11.02 8.85 -2.20
CA THR A 52 -11.00 8.03 -0.98
C THR A 52 -10.98 6.52 -1.26
N TYR A 53 -11.35 6.15 -2.49
CA TYR A 53 -11.39 4.81 -3.05
C TYR A 53 -10.81 4.86 -4.46
N LEU A 54 -10.04 3.84 -4.86
CA LEU A 54 -9.61 3.68 -6.25
C LEU A 54 -9.51 2.19 -6.61
N ASP A 55 -10.31 1.77 -7.60
CA ASP A 55 -10.16 0.49 -8.27
C ASP A 55 -9.46 0.68 -9.62
N ALA A 56 -8.18 0.34 -9.64
CA ALA A 56 -7.27 0.43 -10.78
C ALA A 56 -6.73 -0.96 -11.21
N ARG A 57 -7.47 -2.04 -10.91
CA ARG A 57 -7.08 -3.41 -11.27
C ARG A 57 -6.98 -3.60 -12.79
N GLN A 58 -6.07 -4.47 -13.25
CA GLN A 58 -6.06 -5.00 -14.63
C GLN A 58 -5.96 -3.95 -15.74
N ARG A 59 -5.23 -2.86 -15.49
CA ARG A 59 -5.13 -1.72 -16.41
C ARG A 59 -3.80 -1.62 -17.13
N GLY A 60 -2.85 -2.52 -16.85
CA GLY A 60 -1.51 -2.44 -17.41
C GLY A 60 -0.71 -1.25 -16.87
N ILE A 61 -1.01 -0.81 -15.65
CA ILE A 61 -0.31 0.29 -14.99
C ILE A 61 1.12 -0.15 -14.65
N VAL A 62 2.09 0.70 -14.95
CA VAL A 62 3.51 0.49 -14.66
C VAL A 62 4.02 1.50 -13.65
N ASP A 63 3.53 2.75 -13.71
CA ASP A 63 4.01 3.87 -12.92
C ASP A 63 2.87 4.49 -12.07
N LEU A 64 3.19 4.83 -10.81
CA LEU A 64 2.26 5.42 -9.85
C LEU A 64 2.40 6.94 -9.71
N ILE A 65 3.33 7.58 -10.44
CA ILE A 65 3.57 9.03 -10.37
C ILE A 65 2.25 9.79 -10.56
N GLY A 66 1.97 10.66 -9.58
CA GLY A 66 0.76 11.48 -9.51
C GLY A 66 -0.22 11.01 -8.43
N LEU A 67 -0.15 9.72 -8.04
CA LEU A 67 -1.07 9.17 -7.03
C LEU A 67 -0.83 9.72 -5.63
N LYS A 68 0.39 10.18 -5.30
CA LYS A 68 0.74 10.73 -3.98
C LYS A 68 -0.15 11.91 -3.52
N HIS A 69 -0.84 12.56 -4.45
CA HIS A 69 -1.77 13.65 -4.14
C HIS A 69 -3.09 13.16 -3.54
N ALA A 70 -3.43 11.86 -3.66
CA ALA A 70 -4.62 11.24 -3.08
C ALA A 70 -4.43 10.92 -1.59
N THR A 71 -4.12 11.91 -0.75
CA THR A 71 -3.73 11.69 0.66
C THR A 71 -4.87 11.15 1.54
N ASN A 72 -6.12 11.25 1.08
CA ASN A 72 -7.29 10.73 1.78
C ASN A 72 -7.70 9.31 1.31
N LEU A 73 -6.89 8.67 0.46
CA LEU A 73 -7.19 7.34 -0.05
C LEU A 73 -7.15 6.30 1.08
N THR A 74 -8.24 5.56 1.23
CA THR A 74 -8.38 4.52 2.28
C THR A 74 -8.39 3.10 1.71
N PHE A 75 -8.75 2.96 0.43
CA PHE A 75 -8.80 1.70 -0.30
C PHE A 75 -8.14 1.88 -1.67
N LEU A 76 -7.18 1.01 -1.98
CA LEU A 76 -6.48 1.00 -3.26
C LEU A 76 -6.38 -0.42 -3.80
N ASP A 77 -7.02 -0.67 -4.95
CA ASP A 77 -6.87 -1.91 -5.70
C ASP A 77 -6.03 -1.68 -6.97
N LEU A 78 -4.83 -2.25 -6.99
CA LEU A 78 -3.86 -2.19 -8.08
C LEU A 78 -3.46 -3.58 -8.56
N HIS A 79 -4.26 -4.62 -8.29
CA HIS A 79 -3.85 -5.98 -8.63
C HIS A 79 -3.81 -6.23 -10.14
N ASN A 80 -2.96 -7.19 -10.54
CA ASN A 80 -2.78 -7.62 -11.92
C ASN A 80 -2.40 -6.45 -12.84
N ASN A 81 -1.33 -5.75 -12.46
CA ASN A 81 -0.67 -4.68 -13.21
C ASN A 81 0.82 -5.02 -13.38
N GLN A 82 1.66 -4.05 -13.72
CA GLN A 82 3.09 -4.23 -13.98
C GLN A 82 3.93 -3.32 -13.07
N ILE A 83 3.43 -3.04 -11.87
CA ILE A 83 4.03 -2.10 -10.92
C ILE A 83 5.23 -2.76 -10.24
N SER A 84 6.34 -2.03 -10.15
CA SER A 84 7.54 -2.44 -9.40
C SER A 84 7.96 -1.41 -8.35
N ASN A 85 7.64 -0.14 -8.55
CA ASN A 85 7.97 0.95 -7.65
C ASN A 85 6.74 1.45 -6.90
N LEU A 86 6.82 1.40 -5.56
CA LEU A 86 5.75 1.83 -4.65
C LEU A 86 6.03 3.21 -4.01
N SER A 87 7.04 3.96 -4.45
CA SER A 87 7.48 5.20 -3.80
C SER A 87 6.36 6.24 -3.63
N GLU A 88 5.41 6.29 -4.55
CA GLU A 88 4.27 7.22 -4.50
C GLU A 88 3.27 6.88 -3.39
N LEU A 89 3.38 5.70 -2.77
CA LEU A 89 2.53 5.26 -1.66
C LEU A 89 3.06 5.65 -0.29
N SER A 90 4.29 6.17 -0.16
CA SER A 90 5.00 6.24 1.14
C SER A 90 4.33 7.08 2.21
N GLU A 91 3.56 8.10 1.79
CA GLU A 91 2.88 9.03 2.68
C GLU A 91 1.36 8.81 2.73
N MET A 92 0.84 7.75 2.10
CA MET A 92 -0.59 7.46 2.01
C MET A 92 -1.13 6.81 3.30
N THR A 93 -0.86 7.46 4.44
CA THR A 93 -1.08 6.93 5.79
C THR A 93 -2.54 6.66 6.14
N MET A 94 -3.49 7.15 5.34
CA MET A 94 -4.92 6.84 5.48
C MET A 94 -5.33 5.48 4.89
N LEU A 95 -4.43 4.79 4.17
CA LEU A 95 -4.72 3.49 3.59
C LEU A 95 -5.00 2.45 4.67
N THR A 96 -6.12 1.75 4.49
CA THR A 96 -6.55 0.64 5.35
C THR A 96 -6.54 -0.70 4.61
N THR A 97 -6.73 -0.66 3.28
CA THR A 97 -6.73 -1.83 2.40
C THR A 97 -5.91 -1.53 1.15
N LEU A 98 -4.94 -2.41 0.87
CA LEU A 98 -4.03 -2.30 -0.27
C LEU A 98 -3.91 -3.63 -1.00
N LEU A 99 -4.38 -3.68 -2.25
CA LEU A 99 -4.36 -4.88 -3.07
C LEU A 99 -3.33 -4.74 -4.19
N LEU A 100 -2.22 -5.47 -4.09
CA LEU A 100 -1.04 -5.36 -4.96
C LEU A 100 -0.63 -6.71 -5.58
N HIS A 101 -1.43 -7.75 -5.42
CA HIS A 101 -1.10 -9.06 -5.95
C HIS A 101 -0.98 -9.09 -7.48
N ARG A 102 -0.15 -9.99 -8.01
CA ARG A 102 0.17 -10.09 -9.44
C ARG A 102 0.75 -8.78 -10.00
N ASN A 103 1.86 -8.35 -9.42
CA ASN A 103 2.68 -7.22 -9.90
C ASN A 103 4.15 -7.68 -10.00
N GLN A 104 5.10 -6.74 -10.02
CA GLN A 104 6.53 -6.98 -10.11
C GLN A 104 7.28 -6.36 -8.92
N ILE A 105 6.64 -6.37 -7.75
CA ILE A 105 7.13 -5.69 -6.55
C ILE A 105 8.18 -6.57 -5.86
N SER A 106 9.31 -5.97 -5.53
CA SER A 106 10.35 -6.60 -4.69
C SER A 106 10.69 -5.77 -3.45
N ASN A 107 10.48 -4.45 -3.50
CA ASN A 107 10.80 -3.53 -2.41
C ASN A 107 9.53 -3.07 -1.68
N LEU A 108 9.45 -3.38 -0.39
CA LEU A 108 8.35 -2.99 0.49
C LEU A 108 8.64 -1.76 1.37
N SER A 109 9.84 -1.16 1.31
CA SER A 109 10.20 0.02 2.12
C SER A 109 9.19 1.17 2.05
N PRO A 110 8.56 1.48 0.90
CA PRO A 110 7.52 2.52 0.85
C PRO A 110 6.29 2.21 1.70
N LEU A 111 6.07 0.97 2.15
CA LEU A 111 4.90 0.62 2.96
C LEU A 111 5.14 0.77 4.47
N ALA A 112 6.38 1.00 4.91
CA ALA A 112 6.78 0.88 6.32
C ALA A 112 5.98 1.78 7.28
N ASN A 113 5.57 2.97 6.82
CA ASN A 113 4.86 3.94 7.65
C ASN A 113 3.32 3.86 7.52
N LEU A 114 2.79 2.91 6.75
CA LEU A 114 1.35 2.80 6.48
C LEU A 114 0.63 2.01 7.57
N THR A 115 0.80 2.45 8.82
CA THR A 115 0.40 1.72 10.04
C THR A 115 -1.11 1.54 10.22
N ASN A 116 -1.93 2.25 9.44
CA ASN A 116 -3.39 2.04 9.40
C ASN A 116 -3.83 0.86 8.53
N LEU A 117 -2.89 0.21 7.82
CA LEU A 117 -3.21 -0.97 7.00
C LEU A 117 -3.70 -2.13 7.87
N THR A 118 -4.84 -2.67 7.46
CA THR A 118 -5.45 -3.86 8.07
C THR A 118 -5.44 -5.06 7.14
N THR A 119 -5.36 -4.81 5.83
CA THR A 119 -5.36 -5.83 4.78
C THR A 119 -4.36 -5.48 3.70
N ILE A 120 -3.45 -6.40 3.41
CA ILE A 120 -2.51 -6.32 2.29
C ILE A 120 -2.51 -7.63 1.51
N THR A 121 -2.61 -7.55 0.18
CA THR A 121 -2.39 -8.71 -0.71
C THR A 121 -1.18 -8.47 -1.59
N LEU A 122 -0.17 -9.33 -1.47
CA LEU A 122 1.13 -9.23 -2.14
C LEU A 122 1.53 -10.53 -2.85
N GLN A 123 0.63 -11.50 -2.94
CA GLN A 123 0.91 -12.75 -3.63
C GLN A 123 1.24 -12.56 -5.11
N HIS A 124 2.05 -13.45 -5.67
CA HIS A 124 2.55 -13.34 -7.04
C HIS A 124 3.31 -12.02 -7.29
N ASN A 125 4.35 -11.79 -6.50
CA ASN A 125 5.32 -10.71 -6.69
C ASN A 125 6.75 -11.30 -6.64
N GLN A 126 7.76 -10.47 -6.37
CA GLN A 126 9.18 -10.82 -6.35
C GLN A 126 9.81 -10.44 -5.00
N ILE A 127 9.04 -10.56 -3.92
CA ILE A 127 9.44 -10.13 -2.58
C ILE A 127 10.40 -11.17 -1.98
N THR A 128 11.48 -10.70 -1.40
CA THR A 128 12.44 -11.52 -0.63
C THR A 128 12.47 -11.14 0.85
N ASP A 129 12.35 -9.85 1.14
CA ASP A 129 12.46 -9.30 2.50
C ASP A 129 11.11 -8.73 2.99
N THR A 130 10.69 -9.19 4.16
CA THR A 130 9.48 -8.71 4.83
C THR A 130 9.77 -7.65 5.90
N SER A 131 11.05 -7.38 6.22
CA SER A 131 11.45 -6.44 7.28
C SER A 131 10.77 -5.07 7.25
N PRO A 132 10.42 -4.48 6.09
CA PRO A 132 9.70 -3.21 6.06
C PRO A 132 8.27 -3.26 6.64
N LEU A 133 7.71 -4.45 6.85
CA LEU A 133 6.35 -4.61 7.39
C LEU A 133 6.30 -4.64 8.92
N LEU A 134 7.45 -4.57 9.61
CA LEU A 134 7.58 -4.76 11.06
C LEU A 134 6.58 -3.93 11.89
N ASP A 135 6.42 -2.66 11.52
CA ASP A 135 5.58 -1.72 12.28
C ASP A 135 4.08 -1.79 11.91
N LEU A 136 3.70 -2.62 10.92
CA LEU A 136 2.31 -2.79 10.47
C LEU A 136 1.52 -3.75 11.38
N THR A 137 1.60 -3.50 12.69
CA THR A 137 1.00 -4.32 13.75
C THR A 137 -0.53 -4.37 13.72
N GLY A 138 -1.16 -3.47 12.95
CA GLY A 138 -2.60 -3.44 12.68
C GLY A 138 -3.11 -4.46 11.63
N LEU A 139 -2.21 -5.22 10.99
CA LEU A 139 -2.58 -6.17 9.94
C LEU A 139 -3.35 -7.38 10.49
N LYS A 140 -4.55 -7.58 9.94
CA LYS A 140 -5.41 -8.74 10.23
C LYS A 140 -5.34 -9.80 9.14
N SER A 141 -5.01 -9.39 7.92
CA SER A 141 -4.89 -10.23 6.73
C SER A 141 -3.69 -9.81 5.90
N LEU A 142 -2.79 -10.77 5.65
CA LEU A 142 -1.58 -10.58 4.84
C LEU A 142 -1.38 -11.80 3.96
N SER A 143 -1.36 -11.63 2.64
CA SER A 143 -1.13 -12.71 1.67
C SER A 143 0.21 -12.54 0.95
N LEU A 144 1.07 -13.55 1.04
CA LEU A 144 2.47 -13.50 0.60
C LEU A 144 2.89 -14.74 -0.23
N GLU A 145 1.95 -15.62 -0.58
CA GLU A 145 2.23 -16.80 -1.38
C GLU A 145 2.78 -16.47 -2.78
N PHE A 146 3.53 -17.38 -3.39
CA PHE A 146 4.18 -17.17 -4.69
C PHE A 146 5.08 -15.93 -4.71
N ASN A 147 6.02 -15.86 -3.76
CA ASN A 147 7.11 -14.87 -3.73
C ASN A 147 8.46 -15.61 -3.62
N GLN A 148 9.52 -14.92 -3.20
CA GLN A 148 10.88 -15.45 -3.03
C GLN A 148 11.36 -15.20 -1.59
N ILE A 149 10.43 -15.20 -0.63
CA ILE A 149 10.70 -14.83 0.76
C ILE A 149 11.52 -15.91 1.43
N ASP A 150 12.63 -15.52 2.05
CA ASP A 150 13.46 -16.37 2.91
C ASP A 150 13.53 -15.85 4.35
N ASN A 151 13.20 -14.57 4.57
CA ASN A 151 13.21 -13.91 5.87
C ASN A 151 11.82 -13.39 6.29
N LEU A 152 11.34 -13.86 7.44
CA LEU A 152 10.05 -13.49 8.05
C LEU A 152 10.17 -12.48 9.19
N SER A 153 11.33 -11.86 9.41
CA SER A 153 11.57 -10.99 10.56
C SER A 153 10.59 -9.81 10.67
N GLY A 154 10.04 -9.34 9.54
CA GLY A 154 9.04 -8.28 9.56
C GLY A 154 7.65 -8.70 10.04
N LEU A 155 7.43 -9.99 10.32
CA LEU A 155 6.12 -10.50 10.75
C LEU A 155 6.00 -10.68 12.26
N SER A 156 7.10 -10.56 13.04
CA SER A 156 7.15 -10.97 14.45
C SER A 156 6.18 -10.24 15.36
N GLU A 157 5.83 -8.99 15.03
CA GLU A 157 4.96 -8.13 15.84
C GLU A 157 3.49 -8.16 15.42
N MET A 158 3.12 -8.94 14.40
CA MET A 158 1.76 -9.01 13.84
C MET A 158 0.81 -9.87 14.69
N SER A 159 0.75 -9.61 16.00
CA SER A 159 0.07 -10.43 17.00
C SER A 159 -1.42 -10.65 16.76
N ILE A 160 -2.08 -9.81 15.96
CA ILE A 160 -3.52 -9.91 15.63
C ILE A 160 -3.79 -10.58 14.28
N LEU A 161 -2.75 -11.04 13.57
CA LEU A 161 -2.87 -11.72 12.29
C LEU A 161 -3.57 -13.07 12.48
N THR A 162 -4.57 -13.35 11.64
CA THR A 162 -5.40 -14.57 11.79
C THR A 162 -5.19 -15.60 10.67
N THR A 163 -4.75 -15.14 9.50
CA THR A 163 -4.55 -15.96 8.30
C THR A 163 -3.28 -15.49 7.60
N LEU A 164 -2.38 -16.44 7.31
CA LEU A 164 -1.08 -16.17 6.72
C LEU A 164 -0.70 -17.23 5.67
N PRO A 165 -1.11 -17.05 4.40
CA PRO A 165 -0.62 -17.86 3.30
C PRO A 165 0.80 -17.47 2.90
N LEU A 166 1.73 -18.43 2.97
CA LEU A 166 3.16 -18.29 2.72
C LEU A 166 3.71 -19.37 1.77
N HIS A 167 2.84 -20.18 1.17
CA HIS A 167 3.25 -21.27 0.31
C HIS A 167 3.97 -20.79 -0.96
N ARG A 168 4.84 -21.64 -1.50
CA ARG A 168 5.70 -21.31 -2.66
C ARG A 168 6.55 -20.06 -2.40
N ASN A 169 7.38 -20.17 -1.36
CA ASN A 169 8.44 -19.22 -1.01
C ASN A 169 9.75 -20.01 -0.78
N GLN A 170 10.74 -19.40 -0.13
CA GLN A 170 12.05 -19.98 0.16
C GLN A 170 12.35 -20.03 1.67
N ILE A 171 11.29 -20.08 2.49
CA ILE A 171 11.38 -19.98 3.95
C ILE A 171 12.00 -21.25 4.53
N SER A 172 12.98 -21.11 5.41
CA SER A 172 13.55 -22.21 6.20
C SER A 172 13.40 -22.03 7.70
N ASP A 173 13.35 -20.77 8.18
CA ASP A 173 13.20 -20.42 9.59
C ASP A 173 11.80 -19.88 9.87
N LEU A 174 11.15 -20.45 10.89
CA LEU A 174 9.81 -20.07 11.35
C LEU A 174 9.83 -19.35 12.70
N SER A 175 11.01 -19.02 13.23
CA SER A 175 11.18 -18.39 14.55
C SER A 175 10.35 -17.10 14.72
N SER A 176 10.25 -16.29 13.66
CA SER A 176 9.44 -15.06 13.65
C SER A 176 7.93 -15.30 13.79
N LEU A 177 7.45 -16.54 13.59
CA LEU A 177 6.04 -16.88 13.71
C LEU A 177 5.65 -17.36 15.12
N ALA A 178 6.62 -17.64 15.99
CA ALA A 178 6.39 -18.35 17.26
C ALA A 178 5.36 -17.67 18.19
N ASN A 179 5.26 -16.34 18.13
CA ASN A 179 4.39 -15.55 19.00
C ASN A 179 3.06 -15.14 18.34
N LEU A 180 2.79 -15.55 17.09
CA LEU A 180 1.58 -15.18 16.36
C LEU A 180 0.38 -16.04 16.76
N THR A 181 0.07 -16.07 18.05
CA THR A 181 -0.88 -16.99 18.68
C THR A 181 -2.34 -16.83 18.23
N ASN A 182 -2.68 -15.72 17.56
CA ASN A 182 -4.00 -15.53 16.93
C ASN A 182 -4.12 -16.17 15.54
N LEU A 183 -3.05 -16.76 14.99
CA LEU A 183 -3.13 -17.48 13.72
C LEU A 183 -4.08 -18.67 13.85
N THR A 184 -5.03 -18.73 12.92
CA THR A 184 -5.98 -19.84 12.79
C THR A 184 -5.73 -20.66 11.53
N SER A 185 -5.07 -20.08 10.53
CA SER A 185 -4.75 -20.73 9.26
C SER A 185 -3.39 -20.28 8.75
N ILE A 186 -2.53 -21.26 8.45
CA ILE A 186 -1.21 -21.03 7.86
C ILE A 186 -0.96 -22.05 6.74
N THR A 187 -0.40 -21.58 5.62
CA THR A 187 -0.01 -22.45 4.49
C THR A 187 1.46 -22.22 4.17
N LEU A 188 2.25 -23.29 4.22
CA LEU A 188 3.71 -23.29 4.13
C LEU A 188 4.24 -24.27 3.09
N GLN A 189 3.37 -24.99 2.38
CA GLN A 189 3.77 -25.95 1.35
C GLN A 189 4.69 -25.31 0.30
N HIS A 190 5.64 -26.10 -0.21
CA HIS A 190 6.66 -25.64 -1.14
C HIS A 190 7.53 -24.50 -0.57
N ASN A 191 8.04 -24.71 0.65
CA ASN A 191 9.14 -23.96 1.26
C ASN A 191 10.33 -24.89 1.55
N GLN A 192 11.32 -24.43 2.33
CA GLN A 192 12.55 -25.15 2.69
C GLN A 192 12.60 -25.46 4.20
N ILE A 193 11.43 -25.68 4.80
CA ILE A 193 11.26 -25.85 6.24
C ILE A 193 11.68 -27.26 6.66
N THR A 194 12.56 -27.33 7.65
CA THR A 194 12.97 -28.60 8.28
C THR A 194 12.62 -28.67 9.76
N ASP A 195 12.44 -27.52 10.41
CA ASP A 195 12.05 -27.42 11.82
C ASP A 195 10.71 -26.69 11.95
N THR A 196 9.74 -27.38 12.55
CA THR A 196 8.40 -26.86 12.83
C THR A 196 8.18 -26.57 14.30
N SER A 197 9.21 -26.71 15.15
CA SER A 197 9.14 -26.41 16.59
C SER A 197 8.61 -25.00 16.90
N PRO A 198 8.88 -23.94 16.10
CA PRO A 198 8.30 -22.62 16.35
C PRO A 198 6.76 -22.58 16.24
N LEU A 199 6.12 -23.57 15.62
CA LEU A 199 4.67 -23.62 15.47
C LEU A 199 3.95 -24.28 16.66
N LEU A 200 4.68 -24.89 17.61
CA LEU A 200 4.09 -25.68 18.69
C LEU A 200 3.17 -24.87 19.62
N ASP A 201 3.50 -23.60 19.83
CA ASP A 201 2.75 -22.70 20.73
C ASP A 201 1.57 -22.01 20.05
N LEU A 202 1.38 -22.23 18.74
CA LEU A 202 0.26 -21.69 17.97
C LEU A 202 -1.02 -22.51 18.17
N THR A 203 -1.46 -22.60 19.42
CA THR A 203 -2.60 -23.42 19.88
C THR A 203 -3.95 -23.03 19.26
N GLY A 204 -4.04 -21.84 18.65
CA GLY A 204 -5.22 -21.36 17.91
C GLY A 204 -5.35 -21.90 16.47
N LEU A 205 -4.34 -22.61 15.94
CA LEU A 205 -4.34 -23.11 14.58
C LEU A 205 -5.44 -24.15 14.34
N LYS A 206 -6.25 -23.90 13.33
CA LYS A 206 -7.30 -24.79 12.83
C LYS A 206 -6.93 -25.46 11.50
N SER A 207 -6.03 -24.82 10.75
CA SER A 207 -5.56 -25.28 9.44
C SER A 207 -4.05 -25.03 9.32
N LEU A 208 -3.29 -26.10 9.06
CA LEU A 208 -1.85 -26.08 8.82
C LEU A 208 -1.55 -26.94 7.59
N SER A 209 -0.89 -26.36 6.59
CA SER A 209 -0.37 -27.07 5.42
C SER A 209 1.14 -26.87 5.34
N LEU A 210 1.91 -27.96 5.27
CA LEU A 210 3.37 -28.00 5.24
C LEU A 210 3.87 -28.68 3.96
#